data_AF-A0A7M2RFM9-F1
#
_entry.id   AF-A0A7M2RFM9-F1
#
_cell.length_a   1.000
_cell.length_b   1.000
_cell.length_c   1.000
_cell.angle_alpha   90.00
_cell.angle_beta   90.00
_cell.angle_gamma   90.00
#
_symmetry.space_group_name_H-M   'P 1'
#
loop_
_entity.id
_entity.type
_entity.pdbx_description
1 polymer ?
#
loop_
_entity_poly.entity_id
_entity_poly.type
_entity_poly.pdbx_seq_one_letter_code
_entity_poly.pdbx_strand_id
1 'polypeptide(L)'
;MSDAYTLIDTRNHDAWLKARTFGIGGSDAAAVLGLTPYKTNTELYEEKTGQWTPEDISDKPYVKYGTMAEPLIRELFSLDYPEYKVEYHENRILRSNKYPFMQASLDGELTDQDGRRGILEIKTSNIMNGRMFDKWKNRIPDNYYIQVLHYLLVTDYQFVVLRAHLKTDWGSPDRQTSVRHYFIERSEVKDDLDMLLEAEQKFWNCVESGRKPPLILPEI
;
A
#
# COMPACT_ATOMS: atom_id res chain seq x y z
N MET A 1 2.08 -3.93 26.67
CA MET A 1 1.18 -3.65 25.54
C MET A 1 1.21 -4.89 24.68
N SER A 2 0.07 -5.48 24.32
CA SER A 2 0.10 -6.57 23.34
C SER A 2 0.56 -5.98 22.02
N ASP A 3 1.54 -6.59 21.37
CA ASP A 3 2.00 -6.13 20.06
C ASP A 3 0.79 -6.05 19.11
N ALA A 4 0.65 -4.94 18.36
CA ALA A 4 -0.50 -4.71 17.47
C ALA A 4 -0.58 -5.76 16.34
N TYR A 5 0.54 -6.39 16.03
CA TYR A 5 0.71 -7.37 14.96
C TYR A 5 1.73 -8.44 15.32
N THR A 6 1.70 -9.54 14.58
CA THR A 6 2.73 -10.58 14.58
C THR A 6 3.62 -10.41 13.35
N LEU A 7 4.93 -10.58 13.53
CA LEU A 7 5.91 -10.59 12.45
C LEU A 7 5.96 -11.97 11.77
N ILE A 8 5.88 -11.97 10.45
CA ILE A 8 6.03 -13.15 9.61
C ILE A 8 7.18 -12.89 8.64
N ASP A 9 8.36 -13.37 9.02
CA ASP A 9 9.55 -13.33 8.18
C ASP A 9 9.60 -14.58 7.31
N THR A 10 9.56 -14.41 5.99
CA THR A 10 9.65 -15.55 5.07
C THR A 10 11.07 -15.72 4.54
N ARG A 11 11.39 -16.96 4.14
CA ARG A 11 12.73 -17.33 3.67
C ARG A 11 13.13 -16.67 2.34
N ASN A 12 12.16 -16.25 1.51
CA ASN A 12 12.39 -15.72 0.18
C ASN A 12 11.12 -15.06 -0.40
N HIS A 13 11.29 -14.40 -1.54
CA HIS A 13 10.23 -13.66 -2.24
C HIS A 13 9.01 -14.54 -2.59
N ASP A 14 9.20 -15.75 -3.11
CA ASP A 14 8.09 -16.65 -3.45
C ASP A 14 7.26 -17.05 -2.22
N ALA A 15 7.94 -17.32 -1.09
CA ALA A 15 7.27 -17.61 0.17
C ALA A 15 6.53 -16.39 0.71
N TRP A 16 7.07 -15.18 0.51
CA TRP A 16 6.39 -13.93 0.83
C TRP A 16 5.15 -13.71 -0.06
N LEU A 17 5.25 -13.91 -1.37
CA LEU A 17 4.11 -13.83 -2.30
C LEU A 17 2.97 -14.79 -1.89
N LYS A 18 3.32 -16.02 -1.53
CA LYS A 18 2.34 -16.99 -1.02
C LYS A 18 1.75 -16.56 0.32
N ALA A 19 2.55 -16.04 1.24
CA ALA A 19 2.06 -15.63 2.55
C ALA A 19 1.06 -14.46 2.46
N ARG A 20 1.25 -13.55 1.49
CA ARG A 20 0.34 -12.43 1.20
C ARG A 20 -1.06 -12.85 0.75
N THR A 21 -1.25 -14.07 0.27
CA THR A 21 -2.59 -14.53 -0.14
C THR A 21 -3.49 -14.88 1.04
N PHE A 22 -2.93 -15.07 2.24
CA PHE A 22 -3.67 -15.42 3.45
C PHE A 22 -4.38 -14.24 4.14
N GLY A 23 -4.56 -13.12 3.43
CA GLY A 23 -5.18 -11.93 3.96
C GLY A 23 -5.39 -10.86 2.90
N ILE A 24 -6.01 -9.76 3.30
CA ILE A 24 -6.06 -8.51 2.56
C ILE A 24 -4.74 -7.79 2.81
N GLY A 25 -4.03 -7.44 1.74
CA GLY A 25 -2.87 -6.55 1.79
C GLY A 25 -3.24 -5.11 1.46
N GLY A 26 -2.35 -4.16 1.74
CA GLY A 26 -2.59 -2.75 1.44
C GLY A 26 -2.92 -2.46 -0.04
N SER A 27 -2.32 -3.18 -0.99
CA SER A 27 -2.64 -3.05 -2.42
C SER A 27 -4.01 -3.62 -2.80
N ASP A 28 -4.59 -4.48 -1.97
CA ASP A 28 -5.91 -5.08 -2.17
C ASP A 28 -7.03 -4.21 -1.57
N ALA A 29 -6.72 -3.45 -0.51
CA ALA A 29 -7.68 -2.62 0.23
C ALA A 29 -8.51 -1.71 -0.68
N ALA A 30 -7.87 -1.08 -1.68
CA ALA A 30 -8.58 -0.22 -2.63
C ALA A 30 -9.58 -0.99 -3.51
N ALA A 31 -9.32 -2.27 -3.83
CA ALA A 31 -10.25 -3.10 -4.59
C ALA A 31 -11.49 -3.46 -3.78
N VAL A 32 -11.38 -3.60 -2.45
CA VAL A 32 -12.54 -3.82 -1.56
C VAL A 32 -13.57 -2.70 -1.70
N LEU A 33 -13.11 -1.47 -1.88
CA LEU A 33 -13.95 -0.27 -2.06
C LEU A 33 -14.24 0.08 -3.53
N GLY A 34 -13.69 -0.67 -4.50
CA GLY A 34 -13.81 -0.32 -5.93
C GLY A 34 -13.02 0.94 -6.34
N LEU A 35 -12.04 1.37 -5.54
CA LEU A 35 -11.27 2.60 -5.73
C LEU A 35 -9.92 2.38 -6.45
N THR A 36 -9.82 1.33 -7.27
CA THR A 36 -8.61 1.02 -8.04
C THR A 36 -8.96 0.60 -9.46
N PRO A 37 -8.22 1.06 -10.49
CA PRO A 37 -8.46 0.67 -11.87
C PRO A 37 -7.90 -0.73 -12.21
N TYR A 38 -7.18 -1.37 -11.29
CA TYR A 38 -6.40 -2.58 -11.57
C TYR A 38 -7.13 -3.87 -11.24
N LYS A 39 -8.12 -3.83 -10.34
CA LYS A 39 -8.78 -5.02 -9.80
C LYS A 39 -10.15 -4.66 -9.24
N THR A 40 -11.18 -5.40 -9.63
CA THR A 40 -12.52 -5.31 -9.04
C THR A 40 -12.57 -6.04 -7.70
N ASN A 41 -13.56 -5.70 -6.85
CA ASN A 41 -13.79 -6.43 -5.61
C ASN A 41 -14.11 -7.92 -5.84
N THR A 42 -14.77 -8.26 -6.95
CA THR A 42 -15.08 -9.66 -7.28
C THR A 42 -13.86 -10.45 -7.74
N GLU A 43 -12.94 -9.85 -8.50
CA GLU A 43 -11.68 -10.49 -8.87
C GLU A 43 -10.79 -10.69 -7.64
N LEU A 44 -10.77 -9.70 -6.72
CA LEU A 44 -10.10 -9.87 -5.43
C LEU A 44 -10.68 -11.05 -4.64
N TYR A 45 -12.01 -11.19 -4.61
CA TYR A 45 -12.65 -12.33 -3.95
C TYR A 45 -12.24 -13.67 -4.56
N GLU A 46 -12.22 -13.76 -5.89
CA GLU A 46 -11.78 -14.97 -6.61
C GLU A 46 -10.32 -15.29 -6.33
N GLU A 47 -9.45 -14.27 -6.24
CA GLU A 47 -8.06 -14.43 -5.81
C GLU A 47 -7.95 -14.98 -4.38
N LYS A 48 -8.64 -14.36 -3.41
CA LYS A 48 -8.56 -14.75 -1.99
C LYS A 48 -9.20 -16.11 -1.70
N THR A 49 -10.08 -16.59 -2.58
CA THR A 49 -10.67 -17.93 -2.50
C THR A 49 -9.96 -18.96 -3.37
N GLY A 50 -8.87 -18.59 -4.05
CA GLY A 50 -8.08 -19.49 -4.89
C GLY A 50 -8.75 -19.91 -6.20
N GLN A 51 -9.80 -19.19 -6.62
CA GLN A 51 -10.52 -19.42 -7.87
C GLN A 51 -9.83 -18.76 -9.06
N TRP A 52 -9.00 -17.75 -8.82
CA TRP A 52 -8.26 -17.02 -9.84
C TRP A 52 -6.82 -16.73 -9.38
N THR A 53 -5.89 -16.78 -10.32
CA THR A 53 -4.49 -16.39 -10.12
C THR A 53 -4.21 -15.18 -11.00
N PRO A 54 -3.75 -14.04 -10.42
CA PRO A 54 -3.39 -12.86 -11.19
C PRO A 54 -2.30 -13.10 -12.24
N GLU A 55 -2.30 -12.32 -13.32
CA GLU A 55 -1.19 -12.28 -14.28
C GLU A 55 0.10 -11.87 -13.56
N ASP A 56 1.19 -12.58 -13.82
CA ASP A 56 2.52 -12.15 -13.38
C ASP A 56 2.98 -10.95 -14.22
N ILE A 57 3.02 -9.79 -13.58
CA ILE A 57 3.47 -8.53 -14.18
C ILE A 57 4.90 -8.16 -13.78
N SER A 58 5.64 -9.03 -13.08
CA SER A 58 7.02 -8.77 -12.63
C SER A 58 7.95 -8.39 -13.77
N ASP A 59 7.70 -8.92 -14.97
CA ASP A 59 8.50 -8.65 -16.15
C ASP A 59 8.23 -7.29 -16.82
N LYS A 60 7.15 -6.60 -16.44
CA LYS A 60 6.80 -5.31 -17.05
C LYS A 60 7.84 -4.23 -16.65
N PRO A 61 8.32 -3.40 -17.59
CA PRO A 61 9.39 -2.44 -17.32
C PRO A 61 9.12 -1.48 -16.16
N TYR A 62 7.88 -1.05 -15.96
CA TYR A 62 7.51 -0.14 -14.87
C TYR A 62 7.51 -0.82 -13.49
N VAL A 63 7.21 -2.13 -13.41
CA VAL A 63 7.30 -2.91 -12.18
C VAL A 63 8.76 -3.09 -11.80
N LYS A 64 9.60 -3.57 -12.74
CA LYS A 64 11.05 -3.68 -12.52
C LYS A 64 11.67 -2.37 -12.07
N TYR A 65 11.30 -1.26 -12.73
CA TYR A 65 11.77 0.06 -12.35
C TYR A 65 11.40 0.41 -10.91
N GLY A 66 10.14 0.24 -10.52
CA GLY A 66 9.68 0.50 -9.15
C GLY A 66 10.46 -0.33 -8.13
N THR A 67 10.53 -1.65 -8.33
CA THR A 67 11.24 -2.57 -7.43
C THR A 67 12.73 -2.23 -7.29
N MET A 68 13.42 -1.90 -8.39
CA MET A 68 14.84 -1.54 -8.33
C MET A 68 15.08 -0.14 -7.76
N ALA A 69 14.14 0.79 -7.97
CA ALA A 69 14.26 2.16 -7.50
C ALA A 69 13.93 2.30 -6.01
N GLU A 70 13.02 1.49 -5.47
CA GLU A 70 12.53 1.60 -4.10
C GLU A 70 13.65 1.62 -3.04
N PRO A 71 14.67 0.73 -3.06
CA PRO A 71 15.78 0.82 -2.11
C PRO A 71 16.56 2.12 -2.21
N LEU A 72 16.78 2.63 -3.44
CA LEU A 72 17.50 3.89 -3.65
C LEU A 72 16.67 5.09 -3.18
N ILE A 73 15.35 5.06 -3.40
CA ILE A 73 14.43 6.10 -2.96
C ILE A 73 14.34 6.13 -1.43
N ARG A 74 14.38 4.97 -0.77
CA ARG A 74 14.45 4.86 0.69
C ARG A 74 15.70 5.54 1.24
N GLU A 75 16.87 5.28 0.65
CA GLU A 75 18.11 5.96 1.06
C GLU A 75 18.05 7.48 0.83
N LEU A 76 17.51 7.92 -0.32
CA LEU A 76 17.27 9.35 -0.57
C LEU A 76 16.30 9.96 0.45
N PHE A 77 15.29 9.21 0.91
CA PHE A 77 14.40 9.66 1.98
C PHE A 77 15.12 9.85 3.29
N SER A 78 15.97 8.91 3.69
CA SER A 78 16.79 9.05 4.89
C SER A 78 17.73 10.27 4.84
N LEU A 79 18.23 10.65 3.66
CA LEU A 79 19.05 11.85 3.48
C LEU A 79 18.24 13.15 3.56
N ASP A 80 17.05 13.16 2.96
CA ASP A 80 16.19 14.34 2.93
C ASP A 80 15.52 14.61 4.29
N TYR A 81 15.26 13.56 5.07
CA TYR A 81 14.58 13.63 6.36
C TYR A 81 15.37 12.92 7.47
N PRO A 82 16.55 13.46 7.86
CA PRO A 82 17.40 12.87 8.88
C PRO A 82 16.76 12.83 10.28
N GLU A 83 15.64 13.51 10.49
CA GLU A 83 14.83 13.43 11.70
C GLU A 83 14.11 12.09 11.88
N TYR A 84 13.99 11.26 10.84
CA TYR A 84 13.44 9.90 10.97
C TYR A 84 14.54 8.86 10.98
N LYS A 85 14.46 7.92 11.93
CA LYS A 85 15.13 6.62 11.80
C LYS A 85 14.29 5.77 10.84
N VAL A 86 14.91 5.29 9.77
CA VAL A 86 14.28 4.44 8.75
C VAL A 86 14.79 3.02 8.88
N GLU A 87 13.88 2.06 9.06
CA GLU A 87 14.17 0.62 9.11
C GLU A 87 13.43 -0.11 7.99
N TYR A 88 14.04 -1.14 7.40
CA TYR A 88 13.43 -1.95 6.35
C TYR A 88 13.78 -3.43 6.55
N HIS A 89 12.81 -4.28 6.27
CA HIS A 89 12.92 -5.73 6.46
C HIS A 89 12.38 -6.44 5.22
N GLU A 90 13.30 -7.01 4.43
CA GLU A 90 12.93 -7.72 3.22
C GLU A 90 12.10 -8.98 3.54
N ASN A 91 11.07 -9.24 2.71
CA ASN A 91 10.20 -10.42 2.83
C ASN A 91 9.46 -10.56 4.18
N ARG A 92 9.27 -9.45 4.88
CA ARG A 92 8.50 -9.38 6.13
C ARG A 92 7.04 -9.01 5.87
N ILE A 93 6.14 -9.69 6.57
CA ILE A 93 4.72 -9.35 6.65
C ILE A 93 4.38 -9.05 8.12
N LEU A 94 3.65 -7.96 8.34
CA LEU A 94 3.03 -7.64 9.63
C LEU A 94 1.58 -8.08 9.54
N ARG A 95 1.14 -9.01 10.40
CA ARG A 95 -0.25 -9.47 10.45
C ARG A 95 -0.94 -8.93 11.69
N SER A 96 -2.05 -8.21 11.52
CA SER A 96 -2.78 -7.64 12.67
C SER A 96 -3.19 -8.74 13.66
N ASN A 97 -2.94 -8.54 14.94
CA ASN A 97 -3.37 -9.46 15.98
C ASN A 97 -4.88 -9.29 16.27
N LYS A 98 -5.41 -8.08 16.08
CA LYS A 98 -6.83 -7.76 16.27
C LYS A 98 -7.69 -8.24 15.11
N TYR A 99 -7.18 -8.12 13.89
CA TYR A 99 -7.88 -8.53 12.66
C TYR A 99 -6.95 -9.43 11.80
N PRO A 100 -6.85 -10.74 12.10
CA PRO A 100 -5.85 -11.63 11.48
C PRO A 100 -5.88 -11.73 9.95
N PHE A 101 -6.98 -11.30 9.32
CA PHE A 101 -7.10 -11.21 7.88
C PHE A 101 -6.39 -10.00 7.26
N MET A 102 -5.99 -9.00 8.05
CA MET A 102 -5.30 -7.80 7.55
C MET A 102 -3.78 -7.97 7.65
N GLN A 103 -3.07 -7.63 6.58
CA GLN A 103 -1.63 -7.80 6.46
C GLN A 103 -0.96 -6.58 5.82
N ALA A 104 0.20 -6.20 6.35
CA ALA A 104 1.01 -5.12 5.80
C ALA A 104 2.38 -5.62 5.35
N SER A 105 2.85 -5.08 4.22
CA SER A 105 4.24 -5.15 3.79
C SER A 105 4.68 -3.72 3.52
N LEU A 106 5.59 -3.22 4.35
CA LEU A 106 5.94 -1.81 4.39
C LEU A 106 7.21 -1.55 3.61
N ASP A 107 7.25 -0.42 2.88
CA ASP A 107 8.48 0.01 2.23
C ASP A 107 9.46 0.58 3.26
N GLY A 108 9.01 0.95 4.45
CA GLY A 108 9.86 1.21 5.60
C GLY A 108 9.07 1.47 6.88
N GLU A 109 9.76 1.30 8.00
CA GLU A 109 9.28 1.64 9.32
C GLU A 109 10.02 2.88 9.79
N LEU A 110 9.27 3.91 10.19
CA LEU A 110 9.79 5.18 10.66
C LEU A 110 9.71 5.24 12.18
N THR A 111 10.73 5.84 12.79
CA THR A 111 10.66 6.35 14.16
C THR A 111 11.09 7.82 14.14
N ASP A 112 10.25 8.72 14.62
CA ASP A 112 10.58 10.14 14.72
C ASP A 112 11.38 10.47 15.99
N GLN A 113 11.74 11.74 16.16
CA GLN A 113 12.55 12.21 17.30
C GLN A 113 11.85 12.05 18.66
N ASP A 114 10.52 11.97 18.67
CA ASP A 114 9.71 11.75 19.87
C ASP A 114 9.46 10.26 20.14
N GLY A 115 10.02 9.38 19.29
CA GLY A 115 9.85 7.93 19.38
C GLY A 115 8.50 7.42 18.87
N ARG A 116 7.71 8.25 18.18
CA ARG A 116 6.46 7.81 17.54
C ARG A 116 6.81 6.92 16.34
N ARG A 117 5.98 5.91 16.09
CA ARG A 117 6.14 4.98 14.97
C ARG A 117 5.34 5.46 13.78
N GLY A 118 5.94 5.31 12.60
CA GLY A 118 5.28 5.63 11.35
C GLY A 118 5.63 4.66 10.23
N ILE A 119 4.92 4.82 9.12
CA ILE A 119 5.11 4.03 7.90
C ILE A 119 5.77 4.91 6.85
N LEU A 120 6.76 4.37 6.15
CA LEU A 120 7.20 4.91 4.86
C LEU A 120 6.55 4.09 3.74
N GLU A 121 5.85 4.78 2.84
CA GLU A 121 5.32 4.20 1.61
C GLU A 121 5.95 4.91 0.41
N ILE A 122 6.51 4.15 -0.54
CA ILE A 122 7.22 4.67 -1.69
C ILE A 122 6.44 4.33 -2.96
N LYS A 123 6.19 5.34 -3.80
CA LYS A 123 5.56 5.16 -5.10
C LYS A 123 6.43 5.73 -6.22
N THR A 124 6.57 4.97 -7.29
CA THR A 124 7.07 5.49 -8.56
C THR A 124 5.94 5.53 -9.57
N SER A 125 5.83 6.61 -10.34
CA SER A 125 4.79 6.72 -11.37
C SER A 125 5.32 7.46 -12.60
N ASN A 126 5.03 6.93 -13.78
CA ASN A 126 5.25 7.64 -15.03
C ASN A 126 4.00 8.49 -15.34
N ILE A 127 4.16 9.80 -15.35
CA ILE A 127 3.10 10.76 -15.61
C ILE A 127 3.09 11.06 -17.11
N MET A 128 2.04 10.60 -17.79
CA MET A 128 1.90 10.73 -19.25
C MET A 128 1.11 11.96 -19.68
N ASN A 129 0.30 12.52 -18.78
CA ASN A 129 -0.53 13.69 -19.06
C ASN A 129 -0.85 14.49 -17.79
N GLY A 130 -1.38 15.70 -17.96
CA GLY A 130 -1.67 16.61 -16.85
C GLY A 130 -2.68 16.04 -15.86
N ARG A 131 -3.68 15.28 -16.34
CA ARG A 131 -4.68 14.64 -15.47
C ARG A 131 -4.07 13.62 -14.53
N MET A 132 -3.06 12.87 -14.97
CA MET A 132 -2.32 11.95 -14.10
C MET A 132 -1.53 12.71 -13.05
N PHE A 133 -0.91 13.84 -13.42
CA PHE A 133 -0.19 14.70 -12.47
C PHE A 133 -1.14 15.32 -11.44
N ASP A 134 -2.32 15.75 -11.87
CA ASP A 134 -3.32 16.40 -11.01
C ASP A 134 -3.82 15.48 -9.89
N LYS A 135 -3.83 14.15 -10.10
CA LYS A 135 -4.14 13.17 -9.04
C LYS A 135 -3.17 13.22 -7.86
N TRP A 136 -1.98 13.79 -8.05
CA TRP A 136 -0.96 13.97 -7.03
C TRP A 136 -0.89 15.43 -6.52
N LYS A 137 -1.72 16.33 -7.03
CA LYS A 137 -1.66 17.74 -6.63
C LYS A 137 -2.34 17.94 -5.27
N ASN A 138 -1.52 18.17 -4.23
CA ASN A 138 -1.97 18.37 -2.84
C ASN A 138 -2.85 17.24 -2.28
N ARG A 139 -2.77 16.05 -2.87
CA ARG A 139 -3.47 14.83 -2.43
C ARG A 139 -2.72 13.60 -2.88
N ILE A 140 -3.04 12.48 -2.25
CA ILE A 140 -2.63 11.14 -2.65
C ILE A 140 -3.76 10.57 -3.55
N PRO A 141 -3.46 9.84 -4.64
CA PRO A 141 -4.46 9.08 -5.38
C PRO A 141 -5.17 8.05 -4.48
N ASP A 142 -6.48 7.89 -4.63
CA ASP A 142 -7.32 7.16 -3.67
C ASP A 142 -6.85 5.72 -3.41
N ASN A 143 -6.40 5.02 -4.44
CA ASN A 143 -5.89 3.65 -4.27
C ASN A 143 -4.66 3.58 -3.34
N TYR A 144 -3.80 4.60 -3.35
CA TYR A 144 -2.65 4.68 -2.46
C TYR A 144 -3.03 5.27 -1.10
N TYR A 145 -4.04 6.15 -1.03
CA TYR A 145 -4.59 6.62 0.23
C TYR A 145 -5.20 5.47 1.05
N ILE A 146 -6.06 4.66 0.43
CA ILE A 146 -6.64 3.48 1.07
C ILE A 146 -5.55 2.48 1.49
N GLN A 147 -4.50 2.31 0.69
CA GLN A 147 -3.36 1.46 1.05
C GLN A 147 -2.69 1.91 2.36
N VAL A 148 -2.43 3.22 2.53
CA VAL A 148 -1.77 3.71 3.75
C VAL A 148 -2.70 3.66 4.97
N LEU A 149 -4.00 3.87 4.79
CA LEU A 149 -5.00 3.66 5.85
C LEU A 149 -5.06 2.20 6.29
N HIS A 150 -5.01 1.24 5.36
CA HIS A 150 -4.93 -0.18 5.68
C HIS A 150 -3.70 -0.50 6.53
N TYR A 151 -2.53 0.05 6.18
CA TYR A 151 -1.31 -0.15 6.98
C TYR A 151 -1.40 0.47 8.37
N LEU A 152 -2.02 1.64 8.51
CA LEU A 152 -2.34 2.20 9.82
C LEU A 152 -3.21 1.22 10.63
N LEU A 153 -4.28 0.66 10.06
CA LEU A 153 -5.14 -0.32 10.75
C LEU A 153 -4.36 -1.57 11.21
N VAL A 154 -3.44 -2.08 10.39
CA VAL A 154 -2.63 -3.26 10.72
C VAL A 154 -1.63 -2.99 11.85
N THR A 155 -0.94 -1.86 11.79
CA THR A 155 0.24 -1.59 12.61
C THR A 155 -0.06 -0.85 13.91
N ASP A 156 -1.20 -0.15 13.95
CA ASP A 156 -1.53 0.84 14.99
C ASP A 156 -0.50 1.98 15.11
N TYR A 157 0.35 2.18 14.10
CA TYR A 157 1.32 3.27 14.04
C TYR A 157 0.62 4.63 13.96
N GLN A 158 1.33 5.68 14.41
CA GLN A 158 0.80 7.02 14.59
C GLN A 158 0.72 7.82 13.28
N PHE A 159 1.63 7.59 12.33
CA PHE A 159 1.65 8.38 11.10
C PHE A 159 2.13 7.61 9.87
N VAL A 160 1.93 8.19 8.70
CA VAL A 160 2.50 7.72 7.43
C VAL A 160 3.17 8.87 6.71
N VAL A 161 4.31 8.59 6.10
CA VAL A 161 4.92 9.42 5.07
C VAL A 161 4.87 8.66 3.75
N LEU A 162 4.10 9.16 2.79
CA LEU A 162 4.12 8.67 1.42
C LEU A 162 5.07 9.53 0.57
N ARG A 163 6.11 8.90 0.02
CA ARG A 163 7.04 9.53 -0.94
C ARG A 163 6.74 9.05 -2.36
N ALA A 164 6.38 9.98 -3.23
CA ALA A 164 6.12 9.69 -4.64
C ALA A 164 7.20 10.29 -5.56
N HIS A 165 7.83 9.46 -6.38
CA HIS A 165 8.70 9.86 -7.49
C HIS A 165 7.91 9.83 -8.79
N LEU A 166 7.53 11.03 -9.26
CA LEU A 166 6.73 11.24 -10.45
C LEU A 166 7.64 11.60 -11.63
N LYS A 167 7.78 10.67 -12.56
CA LYS A 167 8.63 10.83 -13.74
C LYS A 167 7.80 11.34 -14.90
N THR A 168 8.30 12.34 -15.58
CA THR A 168 7.72 12.86 -16.83
C THR A 168 8.80 12.93 -17.88
N ASP A 169 8.51 12.41 -19.07
CA ASP A 169 9.31 12.65 -20.27
C ASP A 169 8.59 13.60 -21.24
N TRP A 170 7.25 13.70 -21.24
CA TRP A 170 6.46 14.58 -22.11
C TRP A 170 6.84 14.52 -23.61
N GLY A 171 7.41 13.40 -24.06
CA GLY A 171 7.98 13.28 -25.41
C GLY A 171 9.28 14.08 -25.66
N SER A 172 9.91 14.59 -24.61
CA SER A 172 11.21 15.26 -24.59
C SER A 172 12.35 14.27 -24.31
N PRO A 173 13.57 14.50 -24.84
CA PRO A 173 14.76 13.77 -24.38
C PRO A 173 15.09 14.05 -22.91
N ASP A 174 14.63 15.18 -22.36
CA ASP A 174 14.83 15.54 -20.96
C ASP A 174 13.88 14.77 -20.06
N ARG A 175 14.44 13.99 -19.14
CA ARG A 175 13.66 13.33 -18.08
C ARG A 175 13.59 14.23 -16.87
N GLN A 176 12.36 14.57 -16.47
CA GLN A 176 12.12 15.30 -15.23
C GLN A 176 11.53 14.35 -14.19
N THR A 177 11.97 14.52 -12.94
CA THR A 177 11.40 13.79 -11.80
C THR A 177 10.93 14.82 -10.78
N SER A 178 9.65 14.76 -10.43
CA SER A 178 9.08 15.52 -9.31
C SER A 178 8.92 14.59 -8.12
N VAL A 179 9.53 14.95 -6.98
CA VAL A 179 9.34 14.22 -5.73
C VAL A 179 8.24 14.90 -4.92
N ARG A 180 7.28 14.12 -4.43
CA ARG A 180 6.21 14.56 -3.53
C ARG A 180 6.27 13.81 -2.21
N HIS A 181 5.95 14.49 -1.13
CA HIS A 181 5.83 13.91 0.21
C HIS A 181 4.46 14.26 0.77
N TYR A 182 3.77 13.27 1.30
CA TYR A 182 2.46 13.43 1.92
C TYR A 182 2.54 12.83 3.32
N PHE A 183 2.20 13.64 4.32
CA PHE A 183 2.14 13.23 5.70
C PHE A 183 0.68 12.99 6.08
N ILE A 184 0.40 11.88 6.76
CA ILE A 184 -0.91 11.58 7.34
C ILE A 184 -0.71 11.25 8.81
N GLU A 185 -1.37 12.00 9.68
CA GLU A 185 -1.49 11.65 11.09
C GLU A 185 -2.70 10.74 11.29
N ARG A 186 -2.52 9.60 11.97
CA ARG A 186 -3.60 8.62 12.23
C ARG A 186 -4.81 9.28 12.90
N SER A 187 -4.58 10.20 13.84
CA SER A 187 -5.66 10.86 14.57
C SER A 187 -6.54 11.76 13.71
N GLU A 188 -6.05 12.20 12.54
CA GLU A 188 -6.77 13.09 11.63
C GLU A 188 -7.67 12.33 10.64
N VAL A 189 -7.48 11.01 10.50
CA VAL A 189 -8.16 10.17 9.49
C VAL A 189 -9.00 9.06 10.13
N LYS A 190 -9.45 9.25 11.37
CA LYS A 190 -10.15 8.22 12.15
C LYS A 190 -11.43 7.73 11.47
N ASP A 191 -12.24 8.63 10.93
CA ASP A 191 -13.49 8.26 10.27
C ASP A 191 -13.24 7.41 9.01
N ASP A 192 -12.17 7.72 8.26
CA ASP A 192 -11.76 6.94 7.09
C ASP A 192 -11.22 5.56 7.49
N LEU A 193 -10.49 5.46 8.60
CA LEU A 193 -10.02 4.19 9.16
C LEU A 193 -11.19 3.29 9.58
N ASP A 194 -12.20 3.86 10.26
CA ASP A 194 -13.39 3.13 10.69
C ASP A 194 -14.22 2.64 9.48
N MET A 195 -14.39 3.49 8.46
CA MET A 195 -15.05 3.14 7.20
C MET A 195 -14.34 2.00 6.47
N LEU A 196 -13.01 2.12 6.31
CA LEU A 196 -12.22 1.10 5.63
C LEU A 196 -12.27 -0.24 6.37
N LEU A 197 -12.13 -0.22 7.70
CA LEU A 197 -12.21 -1.42 8.51
C LEU A 197 -13.55 -2.13 8.37
N GLU A 198 -14.67 -1.39 8.39
CA GLU A 198 -16.00 -1.97 8.21
C GLU A 198 -16.16 -2.62 6.83
N ALA A 199 -15.66 -1.96 5.78
CA ALA A 199 -15.71 -2.48 4.42
C ALA A 199 -14.88 -3.76 4.25
N GLU A 200 -13.65 -3.78 4.78
CA GLU A 200 -12.77 -4.95 4.72
C GLU A 200 -13.31 -6.12 5.54
N GLN A 201 -13.93 -5.88 6.70
CA GLN A 201 -14.61 -6.92 7.48
C GLN A 201 -15.78 -7.53 6.70
N LYS A 202 -16.64 -6.70 6.09
CA LYS A 202 -17.75 -7.18 5.26
C LYS A 202 -17.25 -8.03 4.09
N PHE A 203 -16.19 -7.57 3.43
CA PHE A 203 -15.56 -8.30 2.34
C PHE A 203 -14.94 -9.61 2.81
N TRP A 204 -14.22 -9.61 3.93
CA TRP A 204 -13.58 -10.83 4.44
C TRP A 204 -14.60 -11.87 4.91
N ASN A 205 -15.70 -11.44 5.53
CA ASN A 205 -16.82 -12.32 5.85
C ASN A 205 -17.37 -13.04 4.60
N CYS A 206 -17.40 -12.36 3.45
CA CYS A 206 -17.78 -12.96 2.18
C CYS A 206 -16.79 -14.05 1.74
N VAL A 207 -15.48 -13.78 1.84
CA VAL A 207 -14.39 -14.73 1.58
C VAL A 207 -14.53 -15.98 2.46
N GLU A 208 -14.71 -15.80 3.77
CA GLU A 208 -14.84 -16.90 4.73
C GLU A 208 -16.13 -17.72 4.53
N SER A 209 -17.24 -17.05 4.21
CA SER A 209 -18.52 -17.73 3.99
C SER A 209 -18.67 -18.34 2.59
N GLY A 210 -17.72 -18.12 1.68
CA GLY A 210 -17.83 -18.52 0.27
C GLY A 210 -18.96 -17.80 -0.49
N ARG A 211 -19.43 -16.64 0.00
CA ARG A 211 -20.47 -15.84 -0.67
C ARG A 211 -19.81 -14.72 -1.43
N LYS A 212 -19.84 -14.77 -2.77
CA LYS A 212 -19.27 -13.70 -3.60
C LYS A 212 -19.90 -12.34 -3.26
N PRO A 213 -19.10 -11.28 -3.04
CA PRO A 213 -19.63 -9.94 -2.78
C PRO A 213 -20.31 -9.37 -4.04
N PRO A 214 -21.28 -8.44 -3.90
CA PRO A 214 -21.84 -7.74 -5.05
C PRO A 214 -20.75 -6.92 -5.74
N LEU A 215 -20.73 -6.92 -7.08
CA LEU A 215 -19.79 -6.12 -7.86
C LEU A 215 -19.99 -4.63 -7.57
N ILE A 216 -18.91 -3.95 -7.21
CA ILE A 216 -18.87 -2.48 -7.13
C ILE A 216 -18.47 -1.97 -8.52
N LEU A 217 -19.33 -1.14 -9.11
CA LEU A 217 -19.01 -0.47 -10.37
C LEU A 217 -18.25 0.82 -10.06
N PRO A 218 -17.22 1.17 -10.86
CA PRO A 218 -16.57 2.46 -10.73
C PRO A 218 -17.61 3.57 -10.97
N GLU A 219 -17.51 4.66 -10.21
CA GLU A 219 -18.29 5.86 -10.49
C GLU A 219 -17.93 6.37 -11.90
N ILE A 220 -18.95 6.55 -12.75
CA ILE A 220 -18.84 6.99 -14.15
C ILE A 220 -18.52 8.48 -14.21
#